data_AF-W8VWI9-F1
#
_entry.id   AF-W8VWI9-F1
#
_cell.length_a   1.000
_cell.length_b   1.000
_cell.length_c   1.000
_cell.angle_alpha   90.00
_cell.angle_beta   90.00
_cell.angle_gamma   90.00
#
_symmetry.space_group_name_H-M   'P 1'
#
loop_
_entity.id
_entity.type
_entity.pdbx_description
1 polymer ?
#
loop_
_entity_poly.entity_id
_entity_poly.type
_entity_poly.pdbx_seq_one_letter_code
_entity_poly.pdbx_strand_id
1 'polypeptide(L)'
;MICTKKLFAFSIAVFLFASCKKQDPDSVSHESGTFELDSTEEFEGTVDASMFLAELQGTWKRVDYPFSTLVIQESTEKLISEGMAEEPSFIDFELSMNCRYADEAHVELESKEFIKMTPFYEACEFIKVNRDT
;
A
#
# COMPACT_ATOMS: atom_id res chain seq x y z
N MET A 1 -42.92 37.95 -1.72
CA MET A 1 -42.74 37.63 -3.16
C MET A 1 -42.48 38.95 -3.89
N ILE A 2 -41.59 38.93 -4.90
CA ILE A 2 -41.28 40.02 -5.86
C ILE A 2 -40.10 40.95 -5.51
N CYS A 3 -38.92 40.38 -5.78
CA CYS A 3 -37.79 40.90 -6.57
C CYS A 3 -37.93 42.29 -7.25
N THR A 4 -36.98 43.18 -6.96
CA THR A 4 -36.44 44.27 -7.83
C THR A 4 -35.13 44.75 -7.19
N LYS A 5 -34.05 45.19 -7.85
CA LYS A 5 -33.72 45.43 -9.27
C LYS A 5 -32.18 45.64 -9.32
N LYS A 6 -31.57 45.05 -10.35
CA LYS A 6 -30.53 45.61 -11.26
C LYS A 6 -29.25 46.27 -10.71
N LEU A 7 -28.14 45.67 -11.18
CA LEU A 7 -26.93 46.25 -11.80
C LEU A 7 -26.09 47.28 -11.03
N PHE A 8 -24.84 46.90 -10.73
CA PHE A 8 -23.62 47.72 -10.91
C PHE A 8 -22.40 46.78 -10.80
N ALA A 9 -21.76 46.40 -11.91
CA ALA A 9 -20.55 47.01 -12.50
C ALA A 9 -19.24 46.66 -11.76
N PHE A 10 -18.41 45.88 -12.47
CA PHE A 10 -16.94 45.92 -12.57
C PHE A 10 -16.12 46.61 -11.47
N SER A 11 -15.23 45.87 -10.81
CA SER A 11 -13.89 46.39 -10.49
C SER A 11 -12.90 45.23 -10.27
N ILE A 12 -11.98 45.09 -11.22
CA ILE A 12 -10.73 44.33 -11.10
C ILE A 12 -9.77 45.13 -10.20
N ALA A 13 -9.13 44.48 -9.24
CA ALA A 13 -7.93 45.01 -8.58
C ALA A 13 -6.96 43.87 -8.24
N VAL A 14 -5.95 43.74 -9.08
CA VAL A 14 -4.73 42.96 -8.89
C VAL A 14 -3.84 43.72 -7.90
N PHE A 15 -3.42 43.10 -6.80
CA PHE A 15 -2.24 43.49 -6.02
C PHE A 15 -1.66 42.23 -5.35
N LEU A 16 -0.59 41.68 -5.92
CA LEU A 16 0.83 41.88 -5.57
C LEU A 16 1.33 40.91 -4.47
N PHE A 17 2.26 40.07 -4.93
CA PHE A 17 3.37 39.40 -4.25
C PHE A 17 3.60 39.70 -2.76
N ALA A 18 3.66 38.63 -1.98
CA ALA A 18 4.52 38.57 -0.80
C ALA A 18 5.18 37.19 -0.73
N SER A 19 6.38 37.11 -1.31
CA SER A 19 7.35 36.04 -1.05
C SER A 19 7.83 36.17 0.40
N CYS A 20 7.37 35.30 1.29
CA CYS A 20 7.94 35.18 2.63
C CYS A 20 9.13 34.21 2.59
N LYS A 21 10.34 34.76 2.71
CA LYS A 21 11.54 34.05 3.16
C LYS A 21 11.98 34.70 4.48
N LYS A 22 12.08 33.90 5.54
CA LYS A 22 12.92 34.04 6.76
C LYS A 22 12.55 32.85 7.67
N GLN A 23 13.40 31.82 7.79
CA GLN A 23 14.64 31.73 8.57
C GLN A 23 14.35 31.63 10.07
N ASP A 24 14.66 30.45 10.61
CA ASP A 24 14.41 29.95 11.97
C ASP A 24 15.04 30.78 13.09
N PRO A 25 14.54 30.56 14.32
CA PRO A 25 15.46 30.32 15.43
C PRO A 25 15.09 29.09 16.28
N ASP A 26 16.15 28.36 16.64
CA ASP A 26 16.21 27.21 17.55
C ASP A 26 15.47 27.37 18.88
N SER A 27 14.80 26.30 19.30
CA SER A 27 15.17 25.46 20.47
C SER A 27 13.94 24.81 21.09
N VAL A 28 13.97 23.47 21.18
CA VAL A 28 13.71 22.65 22.38
C VAL A 28 13.58 21.20 21.91
N SER A 29 14.45 20.38 22.50
CA SER A 29 14.57 18.94 22.40
C SER A 29 13.24 18.19 22.44
N HIS A 30 13.03 17.36 21.43
CA HIS A 30 12.32 16.09 21.59
C HIS A 30 13.18 15.02 20.93
N GLU A 31 13.80 14.20 21.76
CA GLU A 31 14.32 12.91 21.37
C GLU A 31 13.22 12.09 20.68
N SER A 32 13.45 11.76 19.42
CA SER A 32 12.77 10.64 18.75
C SER A 32 13.79 10.04 17.79
N GLY A 33 14.03 8.75 17.97
CA GLY A 33 15.22 8.05 17.52
C GLY A 33 15.54 8.24 16.04
N THR A 34 16.75 8.70 15.78
CA THR A 34 17.47 8.42 14.54
C THR A 34 17.60 6.91 14.42
N PHE A 35 16.81 6.29 13.56
CA PHE A 35 17.12 4.95 13.07
C PHE A 35 18.23 5.12 12.04
N GLU A 36 19.47 4.93 12.48
CA GLU A 36 20.60 4.75 11.58
C GLU A 36 20.31 3.48 10.76
N LEU A 37 19.84 3.67 9.53
CA LEU A 37 19.86 2.63 8.51
C LEU A 37 21.32 2.40 8.16
N ASP A 38 21.93 1.46 8.88
CA ASP A 38 23.24 0.89 8.56
C ASP A 38 23.15 0.27 7.16
N SER A 39 23.67 1.02 6.21
CA SER A 39 23.85 0.63 4.82
C SER A 39 25.04 -0.31 4.73
N THR A 40 24.83 -1.61 4.65
CA THR A 40 25.74 -2.54 3.94
C THR A 40 24.98 -3.84 3.63
N GLU A 41 24.33 -3.90 2.47
CA GLU A 41 24.55 -4.90 1.41
C GLU A 41 23.63 -4.53 0.24
N GLU A 42 24.22 -4.06 -0.85
CA GLU A 42 23.52 -3.79 -2.11
C GLU A 42 23.08 -5.12 -2.73
N PHE A 43 21.83 -5.51 -2.47
CA PHE A 43 21.16 -6.52 -3.27
C PHE A 43 20.68 -5.85 -4.57
N GLU A 44 21.50 -5.90 -5.62
CA GLU A 44 21.20 -5.43 -6.97
C GLU A 44 20.08 -6.29 -7.60
N GLY A 45 18.86 -5.99 -7.20
CA GLY A 45 17.65 -6.61 -7.70
C GLY A 45 16.46 -6.08 -6.94
N THR A 46 16.26 -4.77 -6.92
CA THR A 46 15.08 -4.15 -6.32
C THR A 46 13.85 -4.51 -7.15
N VAL A 47 13.28 -5.68 -6.87
CA VAL A 47 11.94 -6.01 -7.36
C VAL A 47 11.00 -4.96 -6.76
N ASP A 48 10.44 -4.12 -7.62
CA ASP A 48 9.57 -3.03 -7.18
C ASP A 48 8.26 -3.63 -6.65
N ALA A 49 8.10 -3.62 -5.33
CA ALA A 49 6.90 -4.10 -4.65
C ALA A 49 5.63 -3.42 -5.18
N SER A 50 5.72 -2.16 -5.66
CA SER A 50 4.59 -1.45 -6.26
C SER A 50 4.20 -2.02 -7.63
N MET A 51 5.18 -2.41 -8.45
CA MET A 51 4.93 -3.08 -9.72
C MET A 51 4.31 -4.45 -9.50
N PHE A 52 4.83 -5.23 -8.54
CA PHE A 52 4.26 -6.54 -8.21
C PHE A 52 2.84 -6.42 -7.67
N LEU A 53 2.59 -5.44 -6.79
CA LEU A 53 1.25 -5.15 -6.28
C LEU A 53 0.27 -4.82 -7.41
N ALA A 54 0.71 -4.08 -8.42
CA ALA A 54 -0.10 -3.77 -9.60
C ALA A 54 -0.46 -5.04 -10.40
N GLU A 55 0.44 -6.03 -10.48
CA GLU A 55 0.15 -7.31 -11.13
C GLU A 55 -0.82 -8.19 -10.34
N LEU A 56 -0.84 -8.06 -9.01
CA LEU A 56 -1.76 -8.82 -8.14
C LEU A 56 -3.21 -8.31 -8.17
N GLN A 57 -3.44 -7.09 -8.65
CA GLN A 57 -4.77 -6.48 -8.60
C GLN A 57 -5.81 -7.30 -9.38
N GLY A 58 -7.00 -7.46 -8.81
CA GLY A 58 -8.14 -8.06 -9.50
C GLY A 58 -8.75 -9.25 -8.78
N THR A 59 -9.22 -10.22 -9.56
CA THR A 59 -9.96 -11.39 -9.06
C THR A 59 -9.34 -12.67 -9.57
N TRP A 60 -8.84 -13.46 -8.63
CA TRP A 60 -8.17 -14.73 -8.87
C TRP A 60 -9.11 -15.87 -8.49
N LYS A 61 -9.30 -16.81 -9.40
CA LYS A 61 -10.16 -17.98 -9.17
C LYS A 61 -9.30 -19.21 -9.08
N ARG A 62 -9.49 -19.99 -8.01
CA ARG A 62 -8.90 -21.32 -7.95
C ARG A 62 -9.54 -22.19 -9.03
N VAL A 63 -8.71 -22.84 -9.83
CA VAL A 63 -9.16 -23.69 -10.94
C VAL A 63 -9.61 -25.07 -10.46
N ASP A 64 -9.08 -25.54 -9.33
CA ASP A 64 -9.35 -26.85 -8.76
C ASP A 64 -10.19 -26.78 -7.47
N TYR A 65 -10.92 -27.85 -7.18
CA TYR A 65 -11.70 -27.98 -5.95
C TYR A 65 -10.78 -28.10 -4.71
N PRO A 66 -11.11 -27.45 -3.57
CA PRO A 66 -12.32 -26.65 -3.33
C PRO A 66 -12.24 -25.27 -3.98
N PHE A 67 -13.32 -24.88 -4.66
CA PHE A 67 -13.36 -23.62 -5.39
C PHE A 67 -13.30 -22.43 -4.43
N SER A 68 -12.47 -21.45 -4.79
CA SER A 68 -12.38 -20.19 -4.07
C SER A 68 -12.08 -19.05 -5.02
N THR A 69 -12.44 -17.84 -4.60
CA THR A 69 -12.14 -16.59 -5.30
C THR A 69 -11.42 -15.65 -4.34
N LEU A 70 -10.21 -15.24 -4.71
CA LEU A 70 -9.44 -14.21 -4.01
C LEU A 70 -9.59 -12.89 -4.76
N VAL A 71 -10.09 -11.86 -4.09
CA VAL A 71 -10.18 -10.50 -4.61
C VAL A 71 -9.11 -9.65 -3.95
N ILE A 72 -8.25 -9.04 -4.75
CA ILE A 72 -7.17 -8.15 -4.29
C ILE A 72 -7.44 -6.74 -4.80
N GLN A 73 -7.46 -5.77 -3.88
CA GLN A 73 -7.65 -4.34 -4.15
C GLN A 73 -6.71 -3.54 -3.27
N GLU A 74 -5.83 -2.76 -3.90
CA GLU A 74 -4.75 -2.04 -3.20
C GLU A 74 -3.94 -3.04 -2.36
N SER A 75 -3.80 -2.80 -1.05
CA SER A 75 -3.15 -3.70 -0.09
C SER A 75 -4.16 -4.48 0.76
N THR A 76 -5.34 -4.74 0.22
CA THR A 76 -6.39 -5.51 0.90
C THR A 76 -6.81 -6.72 0.08
N GLU A 77 -7.22 -7.78 0.76
CA GLU A 77 -7.69 -9.00 0.14
C GLU A 77 -8.98 -9.53 0.77
N LYS A 78 -9.77 -10.23 -0.03
CA LYS A 78 -10.98 -10.92 0.41
C LYS A 78 -11.03 -12.30 -0.22
N LEU A 79 -11.07 -13.33 0.63
CA LEU A 79 -11.23 -14.71 0.21
C LEU A 79 -12.69 -15.14 0.31
N ILE A 80 -13.26 -15.58 -0.81
CA ILE A 80 -14.60 -16.17 -0.89
C ILE A 80 -14.41 -17.66 -1.17
N SER A 81 -14.74 -18.51 -0.20
CA SER A 81 -14.61 -19.97 -0.31
C SER A 81 -15.94 -20.65 0.00
N GLU A 82 -16.13 -21.83 -0.57
CA GLU A 82 -17.27 -22.69 -0.23
C GLU A 82 -17.22 -23.08 1.26
N GLY A 83 -18.37 -23.06 1.92
CA GLY A 83 -18.53 -23.55 3.30
C GLY A 83 -18.01 -22.61 4.41
N MET A 84 -17.71 -21.35 4.12
CA MET A 84 -17.30 -20.38 5.15
C MET A 84 -18.43 -20.14 6.16
N ALA A 85 -18.07 -20.14 7.45
CA ALA A 85 -19.00 -19.86 8.54
C ALA A 85 -19.32 -18.37 8.67
N GLU A 86 -18.36 -17.51 8.31
CA GLU A 86 -18.45 -16.06 8.39
C GLU A 86 -18.54 -15.42 7.00
N GLU A 87 -19.13 -14.23 6.93
CA GLU A 87 -19.21 -13.48 5.68
C GLU A 87 -17.83 -12.92 5.29
N PRO A 88 -17.38 -13.10 4.02
CA PRO A 88 -16.08 -12.60 3.58
C PRO A 88 -15.96 -11.08 3.68
N SER A 89 -14.95 -10.60 4.40
CA SER A 89 -14.56 -9.19 4.47
C SER A 89 -13.18 -8.96 3.86
N PHE A 90 -12.90 -7.70 3.51
CA PHE A 90 -11.53 -7.31 3.16
C PHE A 90 -10.68 -7.22 4.43
N ILE A 91 -9.45 -7.72 4.34
CA ILE A 91 -8.41 -7.63 5.36
C ILE A 91 -7.13 -7.11 4.73
N ASP A 92 -6.29 -6.45 5.53
CA ASP A 92 -5.02 -5.92 5.06
C ASP A 92 -4.00 -7.04 4.84
N PHE A 93 -3.12 -6.84 3.85
CA PHE A 93 -1.91 -7.62 3.66
C PHE A 93 -0.71 -6.70 3.36
N GLU A 94 0.48 -7.23 3.59
CA GLU A 94 1.75 -6.55 3.33
C GLU A 94 2.61 -7.43 2.41
N LEU A 95 3.34 -6.83 1.47
CA LEU A 95 4.37 -7.54 0.69
C LEU A 95 5.72 -7.32 1.35
N SER A 96 6.47 -8.39 1.55
CA SER A 96 7.77 -8.38 2.20
C SER A 96 8.69 -9.42 1.57
N MET A 97 9.99 -9.26 1.80
CA MET A 97 10.98 -10.29 1.48
C MET A 97 11.25 -11.22 2.68
N ASN A 98 10.72 -10.88 3.85
CA ASN A 98 10.89 -11.63 5.10
C ASN A 98 9.53 -11.87 5.77
N CYS A 99 9.35 -13.02 6.41
CA CYS A 99 8.16 -13.31 7.20
C CYS A 99 8.41 -12.99 8.69
N ARG A 100 7.68 -12.00 9.25
CA ARG A 100 7.83 -11.62 10.67
C ARG A 100 7.17 -12.58 11.67
N TYR A 101 6.35 -13.50 11.17
CA TYR A 101 5.60 -14.48 11.96
C TYR A 101 6.26 -15.86 12.02
N ALA A 102 7.41 -16.02 11.37
CA ALA A 102 8.19 -17.25 11.39
C ALA A 102 9.51 -16.98 12.13
N ASP A 103 9.81 -17.82 13.12
CA ASP A 103 10.98 -17.65 13.98
C ASP A 103 12.31 -17.72 13.21
N GLU A 104 12.34 -18.40 12.05
CA GLU A 104 13.51 -18.51 11.16
C GLU A 104 13.07 -18.64 9.68
N ALA A 105 12.42 -17.63 9.10
CA ALA A 105 12.18 -17.62 7.65
C ALA A 105 13.37 -17.02 6.89
N HIS A 106 14.50 -17.73 6.88
CA HIS A 106 15.55 -17.49 5.90
C HIS A 106 15.19 -18.21 4.59
N VAL A 107 14.31 -17.62 3.81
CA VAL A 107 13.94 -18.17 2.51
C VAL A 107 14.62 -17.35 1.42
N GLU A 108 15.50 -18.01 0.66
CA GLU A 108 16.05 -17.43 -0.57
C GLU A 108 14.90 -17.29 -1.57
N LEU A 109 14.43 -16.05 -1.77
CA LEU A 109 13.40 -15.75 -2.75
C LEU A 109 13.99 -15.70 -4.15
N GLU A 110 13.30 -16.27 -5.14
CA GLU A 110 13.63 -15.98 -6.54
C GLU A 110 13.35 -14.51 -6.87
N SER A 111 14.01 -13.97 -7.90
CA SER A 111 13.91 -12.56 -8.37
C SER A 111 12.51 -12.02 -8.72
N LYS A 112 11.43 -12.79 -8.50
CA LYS A 112 10.03 -12.41 -8.74
C LYS A 112 9.06 -12.94 -7.69
N GLU A 113 9.59 -13.31 -6.52
CA GLU A 113 8.78 -13.85 -5.43
C GLU A 113 8.69 -12.81 -4.32
N PHE A 114 7.49 -12.68 -3.75
CA PHE A 114 7.26 -11.93 -2.53
C PHE A 114 6.58 -12.83 -1.52
N ILE A 115 6.83 -12.52 -0.26
CA ILE A 115 6.05 -13.04 0.86
C ILE A 115 4.90 -12.07 1.09
N LYS A 116 3.67 -12.54 0.90
CA LYS A 116 2.48 -11.84 1.39
C LYS A 116 2.27 -12.19 2.85
N MET A 117 2.30 -11.17 3.70
CA MET A 117 1.99 -11.29 5.11
C MET A 117 0.56 -10.81 5.34
N THR A 118 -0.23 -11.59 6.06
CA THR A 118 -1.61 -11.24 6.42
C THR A 118 -1.68 -11.06 7.94
N PRO A 119 -1.64 -9.81 8.46
CA PRO A 119 -1.51 -9.56 9.90
C PRO A 119 -2.66 -10.12 10.73
N PHE A 120 -3.87 -10.12 10.16
CA PHE A 120 -5.07 -10.64 10.81
C PHE A 120 -4.96 -12.13 11.20
N TYR A 121 -4.26 -12.92 10.39
CA TYR A 121 -4.05 -14.36 10.64
C TYR A 121 -2.66 -14.69 11.17
N GLU A 122 -1.78 -13.69 11.34
CA GLU A 122 -0.36 -13.89 11.66
C GLU A 122 0.31 -14.90 10.69
N ALA A 123 -0.03 -14.80 9.40
CA ALA A 123 0.35 -15.77 8.39
C ALA A 123 1.24 -15.16 7.30
N CYS A 124 2.04 -16.02 6.65
CA CYS A 124 2.90 -15.68 5.53
C CYS A 124 2.69 -16.67 4.38
N GLU A 125 2.55 -16.15 3.17
CA GLU A 125 2.34 -16.95 1.96
C GLU A 125 3.32 -16.50 0.87
N PHE A 126 3.97 -17.46 0.21
CA PHE A 126 4.77 -17.16 -0.98
C PHE A 126 3.86 -16.92 -2.17
N ILE A 127 4.06 -15.80 -2.85
CA ILE A 127 3.26 -15.44 -4.03
C ILE A 127 4.17 -15.25 -5.24
N LYS A 128 3.72 -15.84 -6.35
CA LYS A 128 4.31 -15.71 -7.68
C LYS A 128 3.19 -15.51 -8.69
N VAL A 129 3.36 -14.51 -9.56
CA VAL A 129 2.44 -14.26 -10.65
C VAL A 129 2.98 -14.91 -11.92
N ASN A 130 2.19 -15.78 -12.54
CA ASN A 130 2.48 -16.33 -13.86
C ASN A 130 1.37 -15.94 -14.83
N ARG A 131 1.74 -15.55 -16.04
CA ARG A 131 0.80 -15.25 -17.13
C ARG A 131 0.81 -16.43 -18.09
N ASP A 132 -0.22 -17.25 -18.01
CA ASP A 132 -0.45 -18.29 -19.00
C ASP A 132 -0.90 -17.60 -20.31
N THR A 133 0.03 -17.45 -21.25
CA THR A 133 -0.24 -16.97 -22.63
C THR A 133 -0.63 -18.09 -23.56
#